data_AF-A0A4Z2D0A7-F1
#
_entry.id   AF-A0A4Z2D0A7-F1
#
_cell.length_a   1.000
_cell.length_b   1.000
_cell.length_c   1.000
_cell.angle_alpha   90.00
_cell.angle_beta   90.00
_cell.angle_gamma   90.00
#
_symmetry.space_group_name_H-M   'P 1'
#
loop_
_entity.id
_entity.type
_entity.pdbx_description
1 polymer ?
#
loop_
_entity_poly.entity_id
_entity_poly.type
_entity_poly.pdbx_seq_one_letter_code
_entity_poly.pdbx_strand_id
1 'polypeptide(L)'
;MSEFVLHKPSYHEVSAALESHLKDCFESVKCSITDCPDLSDTPFCLTLKGLCGKGTICDVGSFDYLLPVPKTDRHYDLLDVFKSAGITVGAVIGAGAGPFFLTGSNSEMVINISSENGKVSKNSSLLGSYDKENNKPLITKADNTKFALLGQMYMCEGKSGPVIELCVSGRIRDGKLDAMIREALHKKYGHLSSSVGLGGVIIQEKGKSLYHVLVSIL
;
A
#
# COMPACT_ATOMS: atom_id res chain seq x y z
N MET A 1 5.19 17.48 9.78
CA MET A 1 4.08 16.54 9.58
C MET A 1 2.80 17.36 9.51
N SER A 2 1.97 17.11 8.50
CA SER A 2 0.64 17.70 8.39
C SER A 2 -0.38 16.58 8.55
N GLU A 3 -1.44 16.82 9.30
CA GLU A 3 -2.56 15.89 9.45
C GLU A 3 -3.77 16.44 8.72
N PHE A 4 -4.44 15.58 7.96
CA PHE A 4 -5.66 15.94 7.23
C PHE A 4 -6.77 14.98 7.64
N VAL A 5 -7.91 15.55 8.03
CA VAL A 5 -9.10 14.75 8.34
C VAL A 5 -9.75 14.35 7.01
N LEU A 6 -9.79 13.04 6.75
CA LEU A 6 -10.44 12.48 5.56
C LEU A 6 -11.95 12.35 5.77
N HIS A 7 -12.71 12.49 4.68
CA HIS A 7 -14.10 12.08 4.66
C HIS A 7 -14.18 10.56 4.87
N LYS A 8 -15.08 10.12 5.76
CA LYS A 8 -15.27 8.72 6.13
C LYS A 8 -16.69 8.27 5.73
N PRO A 9 -16.93 7.94 4.44
CA PRO A 9 -18.19 7.37 4.02
C PRO A 9 -18.41 6.00 4.67
N SER A 10 -19.67 5.55 4.72
CA SER A 10 -19.98 4.21 5.21
C SER A 10 -19.43 3.14 4.25
N TYR A 11 -19.16 1.94 4.77
CA TYR A 11 -18.74 0.81 3.92
C TYR A 11 -19.77 0.47 2.84
N HIS A 12 -21.06 0.68 3.11
CA HIS A 12 -22.13 0.45 2.14
C HIS A 12 -22.03 1.43 0.97
N GLU A 13 -21.79 2.71 1.24
CA GLU A 13 -21.64 3.72 0.17
C GLU A 13 -20.38 3.51 -0.66
N VAL A 14 -19.25 3.17 -0.02
CA VAL A 14 -18.01 2.85 -0.74
C VAL A 14 -18.20 1.59 -1.59
N SER A 15 -18.74 0.52 -1.01
CA SER A 15 -19.00 -0.74 -1.72
C SER A 15 -19.89 -0.52 -2.95
N ALA A 16 -21.00 0.21 -2.80
CA ALA A 16 -21.91 0.52 -3.90
C ALA A 16 -21.24 1.37 -4.99
N ALA A 17 -20.42 2.36 -4.61
CA ALA A 17 -19.68 3.19 -5.56
C ALA A 17 -18.65 2.38 -6.36
N LEU A 18 -17.89 1.50 -5.69
CA LEU A 18 -16.92 0.62 -6.33
C LEU A 18 -17.62 -0.36 -7.28
N GLU A 19 -18.64 -1.07 -6.81
CA GLU A 19 -19.34 -2.06 -7.62
C GLU A 19 -19.99 -1.43 -8.85
N SER A 20 -20.65 -0.28 -8.69
CA SER A 20 -21.30 0.41 -9.80
C SER A 20 -20.32 0.87 -10.87
N HIS A 21 -19.15 1.39 -10.48
CA HIS A 21 -18.18 1.91 -11.45
C HIS A 21 -17.38 0.78 -12.12
N LEU A 22 -16.99 -0.23 -11.36
CA LEU A 22 -16.11 -1.29 -11.86
C LEU A 22 -16.81 -2.25 -12.84
N LYS A 23 -18.16 -2.28 -12.87
CA LYS A 23 -18.94 -3.02 -13.88
C LYS A 23 -18.67 -2.54 -15.32
N ASP A 24 -18.22 -1.31 -15.49
CA ASP A 24 -17.78 -0.78 -16.79
C ASP A 24 -16.31 -1.14 -17.11
N CYS A 25 -15.62 -1.80 -16.18
CA CYS A 25 -14.18 -2.09 -16.25
C CYS A 25 -13.87 -3.59 -16.31
N PHE A 26 -14.76 -4.44 -15.78
CA PHE A 26 -14.60 -5.88 -15.64
C PHE A 26 -15.90 -6.62 -15.99
N GLU A 27 -15.79 -7.81 -16.59
CA GLU A 27 -16.91 -8.70 -16.89
C GLU A 27 -17.66 -9.13 -15.62
N SER A 28 -16.92 -9.36 -14.53
CA SER A 28 -17.48 -9.75 -13.25
C SER A 28 -16.94 -8.87 -12.14
N VAL A 29 -17.86 -8.33 -11.35
CA VAL A 29 -17.58 -7.50 -10.18
C VAL A 29 -18.51 -7.91 -9.07
N LYS A 30 -17.94 -8.22 -7.90
CA LYS A 30 -18.66 -8.42 -6.65
C LYS A 30 -18.00 -7.58 -5.58
N CYS A 31 -18.80 -6.76 -4.91
CA CYS A 31 -18.35 -5.99 -3.76
C CYS A 31 -19.24 -6.34 -2.56
N SER A 32 -18.65 -6.78 -1.46
CA SER A 32 -19.36 -7.17 -0.25
C SER A 32 -18.71 -6.58 0.99
N ILE A 33 -19.49 -6.44 2.05
CA ILE A 33 -18.97 -6.15 3.39
C ILE A 33 -18.91 -7.48 4.11
N THR A 34 -17.72 -7.84 4.60
CA THR A 34 -17.48 -9.11 5.29
C THR A 34 -16.60 -8.88 6.51
N ASP A 35 -16.59 -9.82 7.45
CA ASP A 35 -15.57 -9.85 8.49
C ASP A 35 -14.20 -10.10 7.85
N CYS A 36 -13.21 -9.34 8.30
CA CYS A 36 -11.83 -9.46 7.81
C CYS A 36 -11.30 -10.86 8.14
N PRO A 37 -10.84 -11.64 7.14
CA PRO A 37 -10.17 -12.91 7.40
C PRO A 37 -8.85 -12.67 8.15
N ASP A 38 -8.27 -13.71 8.76
CA ASP A 38 -6.94 -13.58 9.36
C ASP A 38 -5.90 -13.37 8.25
N LEU A 39 -5.44 -12.12 8.11
CA LEU A 39 -4.49 -11.72 7.07
C LEU A 39 -3.06 -12.16 7.36
N SER A 40 -2.79 -12.77 8.52
CA SER A 40 -1.50 -13.40 8.77
C SER A 40 -1.37 -14.77 8.09
N ASP A 41 -2.49 -15.37 7.69
CA ASP A 41 -2.53 -16.64 6.97
C ASP A 41 -2.32 -16.47 5.46
N THR A 42 -2.04 -17.59 4.78
CA THR A 42 -2.04 -17.68 3.32
C THR A 42 -3.44 -17.32 2.78
N PRO A 43 -3.55 -16.50 1.71
CA PRO A 43 -2.48 -16.06 0.81
C PRO A 43 -1.86 -14.70 1.13
N PHE A 44 -2.29 -14.04 2.21
CA PHE A 44 -1.94 -12.65 2.51
C PHE A 44 -0.57 -12.51 3.19
N CYS A 45 -0.29 -13.39 4.16
CA CYS A 45 0.99 -13.46 4.87
C CYS A 45 1.44 -12.11 5.46
N LEU A 46 0.50 -11.28 5.94
CA LEU A 46 0.80 -10.00 6.55
C LEU A 46 1.35 -10.15 7.98
N THR A 47 1.93 -9.08 8.51
CA THR A 47 2.34 -9.00 9.92
C THR A 47 1.18 -8.69 10.87
N LEU A 48 -0.05 -8.56 10.36
CA LEU A 48 -1.27 -8.20 11.06
C LEU A 48 -2.38 -9.21 10.76
N LYS A 49 -3.32 -9.38 11.69
CA LYS A 49 -4.47 -10.28 11.53
C LYS A 49 -5.67 -9.64 10.83
N GLY A 50 -5.92 -8.34 11.02
CA GLY A 50 -7.04 -7.65 10.37
C GLY A 50 -6.74 -6.18 10.07
N LEU A 51 -7.54 -5.52 9.23
CA LEU A 51 -7.26 -4.15 8.75
C LEU A 51 -7.95 -3.04 9.55
N CYS A 52 -8.67 -3.39 10.63
CA CYS A 52 -9.52 -2.46 11.36
C CYS A 52 -8.76 -1.73 12.49
N GLY A 53 -9.48 -0.81 13.14
CA GLY A 53 -8.93 0.10 14.15
C GLY A 53 -8.69 1.50 13.57
N LYS A 54 -7.68 2.21 14.10
CA LYS A 54 -7.28 3.53 13.60
C LYS A 54 -6.59 3.43 12.23
N GLY A 55 -7.38 3.39 11.16
CA GLY A 55 -6.87 3.46 9.78
C GLY A 55 -6.32 4.85 9.42
N THR A 56 -5.09 4.90 8.89
CA THR A 56 -4.40 6.15 8.50
C THR A 56 -3.68 5.93 7.18
N ILE A 57 -3.85 6.85 6.22
CA ILE A 57 -3.00 6.90 5.01
C ILE A 57 -1.75 7.71 5.35
N CYS A 58 -0.59 7.14 5.10
CA CYS A 58 0.69 7.79 5.32
C CYS A 58 1.39 8.00 3.97
N ASP A 59 1.55 9.25 3.59
CA ASP A 59 2.30 9.66 2.40
C ASP A 59 3.57 10.38 2.88
N VAL A 60 4.73 9.78 2.61
CA VAL A 60 6.03 10.27 3.09
C VAL A 60 6.91 10.54 1.88
N GLY A 61 7.56 11.69 1.87
CA GLY A 61 8.44 12.08 0.76
C GLY A 61 7.69 12.65 -0.43
N SER A 62 8.23 12.49 -1.63
CA SER A 62 7.60 12.94 -2.87
C SER A 62 8.23 12.26 -4.08
N PHE A 63 7.44 12.07 -5.15
CA PHE A 63 7.99 11.72 -6.47
C PHE A 63 8.96 12.78 -7.01
N ASP A 64 8.84 14.05 -6.57
CA ASP A 64 9.78 15.11 -6.92
C ASP A 64 11.17 14.92 -6.27
N TYR A 65 11.31 13.95 -5.37
CA TYR A 65 12.61 13.55 -4.83
C TYR A 65 13.26 12.46 -5.68
N LEU A 66 12.50 11.81 -6.57
CA LEU A 66 13.02 10.83 -7.52
C LEU A 66 13.28 11.45 -8.89
N LEU A 67 12.37 12.31 -9.37
CA LEU A 67 12.39 12.87 -10.73
C LEU A 67 12.44 14.41 -10.73
N PRO A 68 13.08 15.02 -11.74
CA PRO A 68 13.87 14.38 -12.81
C PRO A 68 15.27 13.94 -12.35
N VAL A 69 15.79 14.53 -11.27
CA VAL A 69 17.09 14.19 -10.69
C VAL A 69 16.87 13.74 -9.25
N PRO A 70 17.32 12.53 -8.87
CA PRO A 70 17.14 11.99 -7.53
C PRO A 70 17.81 12.85 -6.43
N LYS A 71 17.05 13.14 -5.37
CA LYS A 71 17.55 13.75 -4.13
C LYS A 71 17.94 12.63 -3.17
N THR A 72 19.17 12.14 -3.32
CA THR A 72 19.68 10.97 -2.60
C THR A 72 19.92 11.20 -1.11
N ASP A 73 19.68 12.40 -0.59
CA ASP A 73 19.74 12.75 0.83
C ASP A 73 18.42 12.48 1.57
N ARG A 74 17.37 12.03 0.87
CA ARG A 74 16.03 11.82 1.43
C ARG A 74 15.86 10.40 1.96
N HIS A 75 16.21 10.22 3.23
CA HIS A 75 16.09 8.96 3.95
C HIS A 75 15.04 9.04 5.07
N TYR A 76 14.35 7.94 5.31
CA TYR A 76 13.26 7.85 6.27
C TYR A 76 13.31 6.52 7.04
N ASP A 77 12.58 6.46 8.15
CA ASP A 77 12.40 5.26 8.97
C ASP A 77 10.91 4.99 9.18
N LEU A 78 10.47 3.74 8.96
CA LEU A 78 9.10 3.33 9.20
C LEU A 78 8.67 3.51 10.66
N LEU A 79 9.59 3.43 11.63
CA LEU A 79 9.28 3.72 13.05
C LEU A 79 8.92 5.18 13.29
N ASP A 80 9.50 6.11 12.53
CA ASP A 80 9.10 7.53 12.58
C ASP A 80 7.69 7.73 12.02
N VAL A 81 7.26 6.88 11.07
CA VAL A 81 5.89 6.89 10.54
C VAL A 81 4.90 6.45 11.61
N PHE A 82 5.18 5.36 12.35
CA PHE A 82 4.34 4.93 13.49
C PHE A 82 4.18 6.02 14.55
N LYS A 83 5.30 6.64 14.93
CA LYS A 83 5.32 7.74 15.89
C LYS A 83 4.50 8.94 15.39
N SER A 84 4.67 9.28 14.12
CA SER A 84 3.96 10.39 13.45
C SER A 84 2.45 10.16 13.40
N ALA A 85 2.00 8.94 13.09
CA ALA A 85 0.57 8.59 13.06
C ALA A 85 -0.06 8.45 14.47
N GLY A 86 0.75 8.48 15.53
CA GLY A 86 0.29 8.26 16.90
C GLY A 86 -0.29 6.87 17.13
N ILE A 87 0.28 5.84 16.46
CA ILE A 87 -0.11 4.44 16.61
C ILE A 87 0.97 3.73 17.43
N THR A 88 0.61 3.30 18.64
CA THR A 88 1.53 2.62 19.57
C THR A 88 1.67 1.13 19.25
N VAL A 89 0.58 0.49 18.84
CA VAL A 89 0.53 -0.92 18.42
C VAL A 89 -0.21 -1.00 17.10
N GLY A 90 0.42 -1.55 16.07
CA GLY A 90 -0.20 -1.68 14.76
C GLY A 90 0.78 -2.14 13.69
N ALA A 91 0.36 -1.96 12.44
CA ALA A 91 1.15 -2.35 11.28
C ALA A 91 1.01 -1.34 10.14
N VAL A 92 2.03 -1.34 9.28
CA VAL A 92 2.09 -0.57 8.04
C VAL A 92 2.23 -1.54 6.88
N ILE A 93 1.38 -1.34 5.88
CA ILE A 93 1.49 -1.98 4.57
C ILE A 93 1.56 -0.92 3.48
N GLY A 94 2.24 -1.20 2.38
CA GLY A 94 2.30 -0.25 1.26
C GLY A 94 3.51 -0.46 0.36
N ALA A 95 3.89 0.62 -0.31
CA ALA A 95 5.01 0.64 -1.23
C ALA A 95 5.92 1.84 -0.96
N GLY A 96 7.21 1.72 -1.28
CA GLY A 96 8.16 2.83 -1.22
C GLY A 96 9.44 2.50 -1.97
N ALA A 97 10.36 3.46 -2.06
CA ALA A 97 11.69 3.16 -2.59
C ALA A 97 12.58 2.59 -1.47
N GLY A 98 13.25 1.48 -1.77
CA GLY A 98 14.11 0.79 -0.82
C GLY A 98 15.35 1.60 -0.42
N PRO A 99 16.01 1.23 0.69
CA PRO A 99 17.09 2.01 1.29
C PRO A 99 18.42 1.81 0.54
N PHE A 100 18.55 2.40 -0.65
CA PHE A 100 19.76 2.32 -1.49
C PHE A 100 21.05 2.74 -0.76
N PHE A 101 20.94 3.62 0.23
CA PHE A 101 22.06 4.08 1.05
C PHE A 101 22.59 3.01 2.04
N LEU A 102 21.85 1.91 2.23
CA LEU A 102 22.29 0.75 3.01
C LEU A 102 22.61 -0.43 2.10
N THR A 103 21.82 -0.64 1.06
CA THR A 103 21.95 -1.81 0.16
C THR A 103 22.94 -1.60 -0.98
N GLY A 104 23.38 -0.35 -1.22
CA GLY A 104 24.23 0.02 -2.35
C GLY A 104 23.55 -0.11 -3.72
N SER A 105 22.24 -0.38 -3.74
CA SER A 105 21.48 -0.64 -4.96
C SER A 105 20.03 -0.21 -4.82
N ASN A 106 19.42 0.16 -5.95
CA ASN A 106 18.01 0.52 -5.98
C ASN A 106 17.14 -0.71 -5.79
N SER A 107 16.02 -0.48 -5.11
CA SER A 107 14.98 -1.49 -4.96
C SER A 107 13.61 -0.84 -4.81
N GLU A 108 12.59 -1.53 -5.28
CA GLU A 108 11.20 -1.28 -4.91
C GLU A 108 10.93 -1.99 -3.58
N MET A 109 10.41 -1.27 -2.58
CA MET A 109 10.08 -1.83 -1.28
C MET A 109 8.59 -2.14 -1.19
N VAL A 110 8.25 -3.40 -0.90
CA VAL A 110 6.91 -3.83 -0.48
C VAL A 110 6.92 -3.82 1.04
N ILE A 111 6.21 -2.86 1.64
CA ILE A 111 6.20 -2.65 3.09
C ILE A 111 5.17 -3.58 3.72
N ASN A 112 5.59 -4.35 4.72
CA ASN A 112 4.75 -5.22 5.55
C ASN A 112 5.45 -5.39 6.91
N ILE A 113 5.17 -4.47 7.83
CA ILE A 113 5.85 -4.38 9.12
C ILE A 113 4.87 -4.07 10.24
N SER A 114 5.05 -4.69 11.40
CA SER A 114 4.32 -4.38 12.64
C SER A 114 5.25 -3.80 13.70
N SER A 115 4.69 -2.93 14.53
CA SER A 115 5.39 -2.28 15.64
C SER A 115 4.53 -2.31 16.90
N GLU A 116 5.18 -2.53 18.03
CA GLU A 116 4.61 -2.44 19.37
C GLU A 116 5.48 -1.52 20.23
N ASN A 117 4.89 -0.46 20.77
CA ASN A 117 5.53 0.52 21.63
C ASN A 117 6.83 1.09 21.05
N GLY A 118 6.80 1.42 19.75
CA GLY A 118 7.92 2.01 19.01
C GLY A 118 9.05 1.03 18.66
N LYS A 119 8.82 -0.27 18.81
CA LYS A 119 9.76 -1.33 18.42
C LYS A 119 9.13 -2.24 17.39
N VAL A 120 9.91 -2.64 16.39
CA VAL A 120 9.48 -3.64 15.40
C VAL A 120 9.15 -4.94 16.12
N SER A 121 7.91 -5.42 15.95
CA SER A 121 7.50 -6.75 16.43
C SER A 121 7.70 -7.82 15.36
N LYS A 122 7.42 -7.49 14.08
CA LYS A 122 7.68 -8.37 12.93
C LYS A 122 7.95 -7.53 11.69
N ASN A 123 8.95 -7.92 10.90
CA ASN A 123 9.21 -7.35 9.58
C ASN A 123 9.12 -8.46 8.53
N SER A 124 8.20 -8.32 7.59
CA SER A 124 8.02 -9.21 6.44
C SER A 124 8.04 -8.41 5.13
N SER A 125 8.64 -7.23 5.17
CA SER A 125 8.83 -6.38 3.99
C SER A 125 9.82 -7.01 3.03
N LEU A 126 9.62 -6.76 1.73
CA LEU A 126 10.43 -7.29 0.65
C LEU A 126 11.05 -6.15 -0.16
N LEU A 127 12.21 -6.42 -0.75
CA LEU A 127 12.90 -5.53 -1.68
C LEU A 127 12.99 -6.23 -3.03
N GLY A 128 12.37 -5.65 -4.05
CA GLY A 128 12.52 -6.04 -5.44
C GLY A 128 13.63 -5.24 -6.10
N SER A 129 14.71 -5.89 -6.51
CA SER A 129 15.86 -5.27 -7.18
C SER A 129 16.16 -5.96 -8.52
N TYR A 130 17.10 -5.39 -9.28
CA TYR A 130 17.56 -5.96 -10.53
C TYR A 130 19.00 -6.45 -10.39
N ASP A 131 19.19 -7.75 -10.54
CA ASP A 131 20.51 -8.38 -10.58
C ASP A 131 21.12 -8.17 -11.96
N LYS A 132 22.03 -7.18 -12.06
CA LYS A 132 22.71 -6.81 -13.32
C LYS A 132 23.63 -7.92 -13.82
N GLU A 133 24.22 -8.72 -12.94
CA GLU A 133 25.17 -9.78 -13.32
C GLU A 133 24.45 -10.94 -14.01
N ASN A 134 23.28 -11.32 -13.47
CA ASN A 134 22.49 -12.43 -14.00
C ASN A 134 21.31 -11.99 -14.88
N ASN A 135 21.17 -10.68 -15.12
CA ASN A 135 20.14 -10.08 -15.96
C ASN A 135 18.71 -10.54 -15.58
N LYS A 136 18.38 -10.53 -14.29
CA LYS A 136 17.12 -11.06 -13.74
C LYS A 136 16.58 -10.22 -12.58
N PRO A 137 15.26 -10.22 -12.32
CA PRO A 137 14.72 -9.64 -11.09
C PRO A 137 15.14 -10.47 -9.88
N LEU A 138 15.37 -9.80 -8.77
CA LEU A 138 15.72 -10.39 -7.48
C LEU A 138 14.75 -9.89 -6.40
N ILE A 139 14.34 -10.78 -5.51
CA ILE A 139 13.56 -10.43 -4.32
C ILE A 139 14.37 -10.83 -3.09
N THR A 140 14.54 -9.89 -2.17
CA THR A 140 15.19 -10.11 -0.88
C THR A 140 14.28 -9.65 0.26
N LYS A 141 14.53 -10.14 1.48
CA LYS A 141 13.85 -9.64 2.69
C LYS A 141 14.49 -8.33 3.12
N ALA A 142 13.68 -7.37 3.54
CA ALA A 142 14.21 -6.20 4.24
C ALA A 142 14.65 -6.59 5.65
N ASP A 143 15.87 -6.21 6.04
CA ASP A 143 16.47 -6.49 7.35
C ASP A 143 16.43 -5.27 8.30
N ASN A 144 15.94 -4.14 7.80
CA ASN A 144 15.84 -2.87 8.51
C ASN A 144 14.50 -2.17 8.22
N THR A 145 14.27 -1.03 8.86
CA THR A 145 13.04 -0.24 8.77
C THR A 145 13.17 0.98 7.85
N LYS A 146 14.30 1.12 7.17
CA LYS A 146 14.62 2.31 6.40
C LYS A 146 14.06 2.22 5.00
N PHE A 147 13.69 3.39 4.47
CA PHE A 147 13.31 3.58 3.09
C PHE A 147 13.79 4.96 2.63
N ALA A 148 13.67 5.26 1.34
CA ALA A 148 14.17 6.50 0.78
C ALA A 148 13.16 7.14 -0.18
N LEU A 149 13.37 8.41 -0.51
CA LEU A 149 12.65 9.21 -1.51
C LEU A 149 11.15 9.39 -1.25
N LEU A 150 10.38 8.32 -1.29
CA LEU A 150 8.94 8.31 -1.14
C LEU A 150 8.40 6.98 -0.60
N GLY A 151 7.26 7.04 0.09
CA GLY A 151 6.53 5.88 0.56
C GLY A 151 5.04 6.20 0.70
N GLN A 152 4.20 5.32 0.13
CA GLN A 152 2.74 5.42 0.11
C GLN A 152 2.16 4.21 0.84
N MET A 153 1.52 4.48 1.97
CA MET A 153 1.26 3.46 2.98
C MET A 153 -0.15 3.56 3.57
N TYR A 154 -0.65 2.41 4.02
CA TYR A 154 -1.79 2.29 4.90
C TYR A 154 -1.32 1.74 6.25
N MET A 155 -1.66 2.46 7.33
CA MET A 155 -1.40 2.06 8.70
C MET A 155 -2.70 1.77 9.43
N CYS A 156 -2.71 0.71 10.25
CA CYS A 156 -3.84 0.37 11.11
C CYS A 156 -3.38 -0.33 12.41
N GLU A 157 -4.30 -0.50 13.37
CA GLU A 157 -4.03 -1.20 14.63
C GLU A 157 -4.08 -2.73 14.50
N GLY A 158 -4.41 -3.27 13.33
CA GLY A 158 -4.42 -4.71 13.12
C GLY A 158 -5.67 -5.44 13.64
N LYS A 159 -6.74 -4.71 14.01
CA LYS A 159 -7.92 -5.27 14.69
C LYS A 159 -8.80 -6.06 13.71
N SER A 160 -9.49 -7.06 14.23
CA SER A 160 -10.60 -7.72 13.53
C SER A 160 -11.78 -6.76 13.36
N GLY A 161 -12.62 -7.03 12.36
CA GLY A 161 -13.84 -6.27 12.10
C GLY A 161 -14.22 -6.28 10.63
N PRO A 162 -15.28 -5.53 10.27
CA PRO A 162 -15.77 -5.51 8.90
C PRO A 162 -14.81 -4.79 7.95
N VAL A 163 -14.71 -5.32 6.73
CA VAL A 163 -13.96 -4.75 5.60
C VAL A 163 -14.78 -4.85 4.32
N ILE A 164 -14.36 -4.11 3.30
CA ILE A 164 -14.90 -4.24 1.94
C ILE A 164 -14.08 -5.30 1.21
N GLU A 165 -14.74 -6.39 0.80
CA GLU A 165 -14.19 -7.39 -0.10
C GLU A 165 -14.58 -7.05 -1.53
N LEU A 166 -13.59 -6.84 -2.39
CA LEU A 166 -13.76 -6.56 -3.80
C LEU A 166 -13.17 -7.71 -4.63
N CYS A 167 -14.04 -8.43 -5.34
CA CYS A 167 -13.66 -9.48 -6.27
C CYS A 167 -13.99 -9.02 -7.70
N VAL A 168 -12.97 -8.97 -8.57
CA VAL A 168 -13.14 -8.59 -9.98
C VAL A 168 -12.44 -9.60 -10.88
N SER A 169 -13.03 -9.89 -12.05
CA SER A 169 -12.40 -10.74 -13.07
C SER A 169 -12.83 -10.36 -14.49
N GLY A 170 -12.03 -10.74 -15.48
CA GLY A 170 -12.26 -10.42 -16.89
C GLY A 170 -12.16 -8.92 -17.16
N ARG A 171 -10.97 -8.32 -17.02
CA ARG A 171 -10.78 -6.88 -17.29
C ARG A 171 -11.08 -6.56 -18.76
N ILE A 172 -12.04 -5.68 -19.01
CA ILE A 172 -12.51 -5.27 -20.36
C ILE A 172 -12.11 -3.83 -20.71
N ARG A 173 -11.72 -3.02 -19.73
CA ARG A 173 -11.20 -1.66 -19.94
C ARG A 173 -9.71 -1.63 -19.65
N ASP A 174 -8.94 -0.95 -20.50
CA ASP A 174 -7.52 -0.74 -20.24
C ASP A 174 -7.31 0.14 -19.00
N GLY A 175 -6.25 -0.16 -18.25
CA GLY A 175 -5.87 0.60 -17.05
C GLY A 175 -5.48 -0.28 -15.87
N LYS A 176 -5.02 0.38 -14.80
CA LYS A 176 -4.60 -0.25 -13.56
C LYS A 176 -5.76 -0.32 -12.57
N LEU A 177 -5.84 -1.38 -11.78
CA LEU A 177 -6.93 -1.60 -10.82
C LEU A 177 -7.05 -0.45 -9.79
N ASP A 178 -5.93 -0.01 -9.24
CA ASP A 178 -5.86 1.12 -8.29
C ASP A 178 -6.37 2.43 -8.90
N ALA A 179 -6.06 2.70 -10.17
CA ALA A 179 -6.57 3.86 -10.88
C ALA A 179 -8.10 3.78 -11.06
N MET A 180 -8.63 2.62 -11.46
CA MET A 180 -10.08 2.41 -11.61
C MET A 180 -10.84 2.52 -10.28
N ILE A 181 -10.26 2.03 -9.18
CA ILE A 181 -10.80 2.21 -7.82
C ILE A 181 -10.81 3.70 -7.46
N ARG A 182 -9.73 4.42 -7.72
CA ARG A 182 -9.65 5.87 -7.47
C ARG A 182 -10.65 6.66 -8.31
N GLU A 183 -10.86 6.28 -9.57
CA GLU A 183 -11.89 6.88 -10.44
C GLU A 183 -13.30 6.69 -9.86
N ALA A 184 -13.62 5.49 -9.35
CA ALA A 184 -14.90 5.22 -8.70
C ALA A 184 -15.14 6.14 -7.49
N LEU A 185 -14.13 6.25 -6.61
CA LEU A 185 -14.19 7.11 -5.43
C LEU A 185 -14.27 8.59 -5.81
N HIS A 186 -13.49 9.03 -6.79
CA HIS A 186 -13.50 10.41 -7.26
C HIS A 186 -14.84 10.78 -7.90
N LYS A 187 -15.44 9.90 -8.72
CA LYS A 187 -16.77 10.12 -9.29
C LYS A 187 -17.83 10.34 -8.22
N LYS A 188 -17.75 9.61 -7.10
CA LYS A 188 -18.73 9.71 -6.00
C LYS A 188 -18.45 10.87 -5.05
N TYR A 189 -17.20 11.13 -4.69
CA TYR A 189 -16.82 12.02 -3.58
C TYR A 189 -15.95 13.21 -3.99
N GLY A 190 -15.52 13.31 -5.25
CA GLY A 190 -14.58 14.35 -5.72
C GLY A 190 -15.10 15.78 -5.67
N HIS A 191 -16.41 15.96 -5.46
CA HIS A 191 -17.04 17.26 -5.25
C HIS A 191 -16.97 17.73 -3.78
N LEU A 192 -16.56 16.87 -2.86
CA LEU A 192 -16.41 17.21 -1.44
C LEU A 192 -15.08 17.94 -1.19
N SER A 193 -15.07 18.79 -0.17
CA SER A 193 -13.84 19.49 0.26
C SER A 193 -12.82 18.59 0.93
N SER A 194 -13.25 17.43 1.45
CA SER A 194 -12.41 16.45 2.14
C SER A 194 -12.27 15.18 1.30
N SER A 195 -11.05 14.70 1.13
CA SER A 195 -10.75 13.50 0.35
C SER A 195 -11.14 12.21 1.06
N VAL A 196 -11.29 11.12 0.29
CA VAL A 196 -11.44 9.75 0.80
C VAL A 196 -10.13 9.01 0.56
N GLY A 197 -9.61 8.37 1.61
CA GLY A 197 -8.46 7.47 1.53
C GLY A 197 -8.90 6.02 1.60
N LEU A 198 -8.29 5.15 0.79
CA LEU A 198 -8.53 3.71 0.80
C LEU A 198 -7.18 2.99 0.82
N GLY A 199 -7.07 1.99 1.69
CA GLY A 199 -5.90 1.15 1.83
C GLY A 199 -6.32 -0.28 2.15
N GLY A 200 -5.41 -1.23 1.90
CA GLY A 200 -5.68 -2.66 2.08
C GLY A 200 -4.67 -3.52 1.34
N VAL A 201 -5.06 -4.77 1.11
CA VAL A 201 -4.25 -5.77 0.41
C VAL A 201 -5.08 -6.37 -0.73
N ILE A 202 -4.40 -6.73 -1.82
CA ILE A 202 -5.01 -7.43 -2.96
C ILE A 202 -4.28 -8.73 -3.22
N ILE A 203 -5.00 -9.74 -3.70
CA ILE A 203 -4.44 -10.98 -4.21
C ILE A 203 -4.77 -11.08 -5.70
N GLN A 204 -3.76 -11.33 -6.52
CA GLN A 204 -3.97 -11.68 -7.92
C GLN A 204 -4.01 -13.20 -8.06
N GLU A 205 -5.21 -13.77 -8.13
CA GLU A 205 -5.40 -15.22 -8.25
C GLU A 205 -5.03 -15.76 -9.64
N LYS A 206 -5.27 -14.97 -10.69
CA LYS A 206 -5.06 -15.35 -12.10
C LYS A 206 -4.53 -14.18 -12.91
N GLY A 207 -3.87 -14.51 -14.03
CA GLY A 207 -3.34 -13.52 -14.98
C GLY A 207 -1.87 -13.16 -14.71
N LYS A 208 -1.35 -12.23 -15.53
CA LYS A 208 0.02 -11.72 -15.44
C LYS A 208 0.00 -10.22 -15.20
N SER A 209 1.02 -9.73 -14.49
CA SER A 209 1.20 -8.30 -14.21
C SER A 209 2.56 -7.84 -14.70
N LEU A 210 2.62 -6.59 -15.13
CA LEU A 210 3.84 -5.91 -15.51
C LEU A 210 4.38 -5.16 -14.28
N TYR A 211 5.62 -5.48 -13.93
CA TYR A 211 6.34 -4.81 -12.85
C TYR A 211 7.58 -4.15 -13.44
N HIS A 212 8.03 -3.07 -12.80
CA HIS A 212 9.32 -2.47 -13.08
C HIS A 212 10.14 -2.47 -11.80
N VAL A 213 11.46 -2.35 -11.97
CA VAL A 213 12.40 -2.09 -10.89
C VAL A 213 13.33 -1.01 -11.40
N LEU A 214 13.52 0.06 -10.62
CA LEU A 214 14.48 1.10 -10.97
C LEU A 214 15.91 0.58 -10.92
N VAL A 215 16.68 0.78 -12.01
CA VAL A 215 18.04 0.24 -12.17
C VAL A 215 19.18 1.22 -11.87
N SER A 216 18.93 2.53 -11.85
CA SER A 216 19.91 3.55 -11.45
C SER A 216 19.22 4.83 -10.97
N ILE A 217 19.59 5.29 -9.77
CA ILE A 217 19.42 6.66 -9.26
C ILE A 217 20.76 7.24 -8.78
N LEU A 218 21.80 6.40 -8.83
CA LEU A 218 23.21 6.69 -8.61
C LEU A 218 23.90 6.70 -9.98
#